data_AF-A0A955VHU8-F1
#
_entry.id   AF-A0A955VHU8-F1
#
_cell.length_a   1.000
_cell.length_b   1.000
_cell.length_c   1.000
_cell.angle_alpha   90.00
_cell.angle_beta   90.00
_cell.angle_gamma   90.00
#
_symmetry.space_group_name_H-M   'P 1'
#
loop_
_entity.id
_entity.type
_entity.pdbx_description
1 polymer ?
#
loop_
_entity_poly.entity_id
_entity_poly.type
_entity_poly.pdbx_seq_one_letter_code
_entity_poly.pdbx_strand_id
1 'polypeptide(L)'
;MAIQTIPINPAFARLHKSVESHFNRVVRGVDKALGRVGLGGRKAPYDDERYTFEGGERGALRKKHYDKSLRLLWKAEMNAPYLDFRDATKDEKKLEQLAEKELSSDERRERKRMSTDEFRRVLEENYTPRQRQALVSILSAIGHGEAYAWMVSNELLGEVKGTGGRAALTMQVLEEAKHFVVMRELLRSFELEIPRLSGWEYVLLEQILKAEGLEKFFGMNVVVEGIALSIFGLLASYPGMEILRLFHLDESRHTALPINYLKEFPLSSWKQHSPFTRLYRFHMVAPIIPFLFYMEDDLAALGIDAFEFGGSVIRKLLHLAERAGFYLPMPATFYLKLFDVIFNLYCYISRENHSYRAFSSSETTLGEHERAVENEVFAAA
;
A
#
# COMPACT_ATOMS: atom_id res chain seq x y z
N MET A 1 21.29 -17.45 -36.59
CA MET A 1 21.05 -16.57 -37.76
C MET A 1 22.16 -15.52 -37.76
N ALA A 2 22.96 -15.42 -38.83
CA ALA A 2 24.01 -14.40 -38.91
C ALA A 2 23.37 -13.05 -39.27
N ILE A 3 23.66 -12.01 -38.48
CA ILE A 3 23.16 -10.67 -38.78
C ILE A 3 23.85 -10.18 -40.05
N GLN A 4 23.07 -9.99 -41.12
CA GLN A 4 23.58 -9.40 -42.36
C GLN A 4 23.59 -7.87 -42.23
N THR A 5 24.77 -7.28 -42.29
CA THR A 5 24.93 -5.81 -42.25
C THR A 5 24.67 -5.20 -43.62
N ILE A 6 23.88 -4.13 -43.66
CA ILE A 6 23.69 -3.33 -44.88
C ILE A 6 24.90 -2.39 -45.05
N PRO A 7 25.55 -2.36 -46.22
CA PRO A 7 26.65 -1.43 -46.46
C PRO A 7 26.13 0.01 -46.54
N ILE A 8 26.77 0.92 -45.80
CA ILE A 8 26.45 2.35 -45.80
C ILE A 8 27.68 3.18 -46.21
N ASN A 9 27.45 4.34 -46.82
CA ASN A 9 28.52 5.27 -47.17
C ASN A 9 29.09 5.93 -45.90
N PRO A 10 30.39 5.73 -45.55
CA PRO A 10 30.96 6.23 -44.31
C PRO A 10 31.06 7.76 -44.26
N ALA A 11 31.14 8.45 -45.40
CA ALA A 11 31.17 9.91 -45.43
C ALA A 11 29.83 10.51 -45.01
N PHE A 12 28.72 10.00 -45.55
CA PHE A 12 27.38 10.40 -45.15
C PHE A 12 27.08 10.02 -43.70
N ALA A 13 27.53 8.86 -43.23
CA ALA A 13 27.37 8.47 -41.83
C ALA A 13 28.07 9.45 -40.86
N ARG A 14 29.28 9.93 -41.21
CA ARG A 14 29.99 10.96 -40.43
C ARG A 14 29.28 12.31 -40.49
N LEU A 15 28.81 12.71 -41.68
CA LEU A 15 28.06 13.95 -41.84
C LEU A 15 26.80 13.97 -40.95
N HIS A 16 25.98 12.91 -41.00
CA HIS A 16 24.78 12.80 -40.19
C HIS A 16 25.08 12.85 -38.68
N LYS A 17 26.14 12.17 -38.22
CA LYS A 17 26.57 12.25 -36.81
C LYS A 17 27.00 13.66 -36.41
N SER A 18 27.68 14.39 -37.29
CA SER A 18 28.09 15.77 -37.02
C SER A 18 26.89 16.72 -36.95
N VAL A 19 25.95 16.58 -37.90
CA VAL A 19 24.69 17.35 -37.94
C VAL A 19 23.87 17.07 -36.68
N GLU A 20 23.68 15.80 -36.31
CA GLU A 20 23.00 15.41 -35.08
C GLU A 20 23.68 16.00 -33.85
N SER A 21 25.00 15.86 -33.72
CA SER A 21 25.74 16.36 -32.57
C SER A 21 25.64 17.88 -32.41
N HIS A 22 25.61 18.60 -33.54
CA HIS A 22 25.40 20.04 -33.54
C HIS A 22 23.97 20.40 -33.14
N PHE A 23 22.98 19.77 -33.79
CA PHE A 23 21.56 20.00 -33.50
C PHE A 23 21.23 19.69 -32.04
N ASN A 24 21.71 18.57 -31.52
CA ASN A 24 21.54 18.13 -30.13
C ASN A 24 22.10 19.17 -29.13
N ARG A 25 23.30 19.70 -29.38
CA ARG A 25 23.88 20.78 -28.57
C ARG A 25 23.04 22.06 -28.60
N VAL A 26 22.54 22.46 -29.78
CA VAL A 26 21.72 23.66 -29.93
C VAL A 26 20.40 23.51 -29.18
N VAL A 27 19.65 22.44 -29.42
CA VAL A 27 18.33 22.22 -28.79
C VAL A 27 18.45 22.16 -27.26
N ARG A 28 19.42 21.39 -26.73
CA ARG A 28 19.63 21.32 -25.27
C ARG A 28 20.12 22.63 -24.68
N GLY A 29 20.94 23.37 -25.43
CA GLY A 29 21.39 24.71 -25.05
C GLY A 29 20.22 25.67 -24.90
N VAL A 30 19.29 25.66 -25.86
CA VAL A 30 18.04 26.45 -25.83
C VAL A 30 17.16 26.01 -24.66
N ASP A 31 16.92 24.72 -24.46
CA ASP A 31 16.12 24.20 -23.34
C ASP A 31 16.69 24.65 -21.98
N LYS A 32 18.01 24.58 -21.83
CA LYS A 32 18.70 25.01 -20.60
C LYS A 32 18.62 26.53 -20.40
N ALA A 33 18.67 27.31 -21.48
CA ALA A 33 18.52 28.76 -21.42
C ALA A 33 17.09 29.15 -21.03
N LEU A 34 16.07 28.57 -21.69
CA LEU A 34 14.65 28.78 -21.40
C LEU A 34 14.32 28.37 -19.95
N GLY A 35 14.86 27.24 -19.49
CA GLY A 35 14.67 26.75 -18.12
C GLY A 35 15.19 27.71 -17.06
N ARG A 36 16.28 28.44 -17.33
CA ARG A 36 16.85 29.43 -16.40
C ARG A 36 16.03 30.72 -16.31
N VAL A 37 15.33 31.10 -17.38
CA VAL A 37 14.52 32.33 -17.44
C VAL A 37 13.04 32.08 -17.15
N GLY A 38 12.66 30.84 -16.83
CA GLY A 38 11.27 30.47 -16.52
C GLY A 38 10.33 30.51 -17.73
N LEU A 39 10.85 30.59 -18.96
CA LEU A 39 10.06 30.63 -20.21
C LEU A 39 9.81 29.23 -20.79
N GLY A 40 9.81 28.20 -19.94
CA GLY A 40 9.73 26.78 -20.35
C GLY A 40 11.09 26.10 -20.36
N GLY A 41 11.24 25.03 -21.14
CA GLY A 41 12.46 24.21 -21.22
C GLY A 41 12.15 22.71 -21.09
N ARG A 42 13.17 21.90 -20.81
CA ARG A 42 13.03 20.45 -20.66
C ARG A 42 12.05 20.12 -19.52
N LYS A 43 10.90 19.52 -19.85
CA LYS A 43 9.90 19.07 -18.89
C LYS A 43 10.23 17.72 -18.25
N ALA A 44 10.91 16.84 -18.99
CA ALA A 44 11.13 15.46 -18.58
C ALA A 44 12.20 15.36 -17.46
N PRO A 45 11.89 14.80 -16.28
CA PRO A 45 12.82 14.60 -15.17
C PRO A 45 13.70 13.36 -15.40
N TYR A 46 14.32 13.27 -16.59
CA TYR A 46 15.13 12.16 -17.06
C TYR A 46 16.49 12.67 -17.50
N ASP A 47 17.56 12.09 -16.97
CA ASP A 47 18.94 12.26 -17.43
C ASP A 47 19.25 11.16 -18.45
N ASP A 48 19.15 11.53 -19.71
CA ASP A 48 19.38 10.63 -20.85
C ASP A 48 20.87 10.44 -21.19
N GLU A 49 21.77 11.28 -20.65
CA GLU A 49 23.21 11.04 -20.76
C GLU A 49 23.63 9.88 -19.85
N ARG A 50 23.04 9.82 -18.65
CA ARG A 50 23.32 8.77 -17.65
C ARG A 50 22.34 7.62 -17.67
N TYR A 51 21.28 7.71 -18.47
CA TYR A 51 20.20 6.74 -18.53
C TYR A 51 19.50 6.53 -17.17
N THR A 52 19.23 7.62 -16.45
CA THR A 52 18.60 7.59 -15.11
C THR A 52 17.59 8.71 -14.94
N PHE A 53 16.61 8.55 -14.05
CA PHE A 53 15.74 9.66 -13.66
C PHE A 53 16.47 10.66 -12.75
N GLU A 54 15.97 11.90 -12.67
CA GLU A 54 16.49 12.90 -11.74
C GLU A 54 16.53 12.34 -10.32
N GLY A 55 17.70 12.34 -9.70
CA GLY A 55 17.97 11.65 -8.42
C GLY A 55 18.91 10.44 -8.55
N GLY A 56 19.21 9.97 -9.77
CA GLY A 56 20.17 8.91 -10.07
C GLY A 56 19.58 7.49 -10.04
N GLU A 57 20.42 6.47 -10.19
CA GLU A 57 19.96 5.06 -10.31
C GLU A 57 19.25 4.56 -9.04
N ARG A 58 19.86 4.78 -7.85
CA ARG A 58 19.30 4.40 -6.54
C ARG A 58 18.87 2.93 -6.47
N GLY A 59 19.80 2.04 -6.81
CA GLY A 59 19.51 0.60 -6.95
C GLY A 59 19.01 -0.11 -5.68
N ALA A 60 19.20 0.45 -4.49
CA ALA A 60 18.69 -0.14 -3.25
C ALA A 60 17.16 -0.10 -3.19
N LEU A 61 16.54 1.05 -3.53
CA LEU A 61 15.08 1.18 -3.65
C LEU A 61 14.51 0.20 -4.67
N ARG A 62 15.14 0.11 -5.85
CA ARG A 62 14.73 -0.85 -6.89
C ARG A 62 14.76 -2.28 -6.34
N LYS A 63 15.86 -2.69 -5.72
CA LYS A 63 16.03 -4.07 -5.22
C LYS A 63 15.05 -4.44 -4.11
N LYS A 64 14.82 -3.52 -3.17
CA LYS A 64 13.98 -3.74 -1.98
C LYS A 64 12.50 -3.77 -2.30
N HIS A 65 12.06 -2.96 -3.26
CA HIS A 65 10.65 -2.79 -3.61
C HIS A 65 10.35 -3.41 -4.97
N TYR A 66 10.84 -2.82 -6.06
CA TYR A 66 10.53 -3.27 -7.42
C TYR A 66 10.93 -4.74 -7.69
N ASP A 67 12.21 -5.08 -7.52
CA ASP A 67 12.70 -6.44 -7.81
C ASP A 67 12.07 -7.47 -6.84
N LYS A 68 11.75 -7.06 -5.60
CA LYS A 68 11.11 -7.93 -4.60
C LYS A 68 9.65 -8.19 -4.95
N SER A 69 8.87 -7.15 -5.23
CA SER A 69 7.49 -7.27 -5.71
C SER A 69 7.42 -8.11 -7.00
N LEU A 70 8.32 -7.92 -7.97
CA LEU A 70 8.34 -8.74 -9.19
C LEU A 70 8.52 -10.25 -8.90
N ARG A 71 9.30 -10.62 -7.89
CA ARG A 71 9.48 -12.02 -7.47
C ARG A 71 8.27 -12.57 -6.73
N LEU A 72 7.52 -11.70 -6.06
CA LEU A 72 6.35 -12.03 -5.25
C LEU A 72 5.02 -11.81 -6.01
N LEU A 73 5.09 -11.43 -7.30
CA LEU A 73 3.91 -11.24 -8.13
C LEU A 73 3.06 -12.51 -8.13
N TRP A 74 1.85 -12.37 -7.64
CA TRP A 74 0.86 -13.43 -7.55
C TRP A 74 -0.28 -13.19 -8.53
N LYS A 75 -0.88 -14.28 -9.01
CA LYS A 75 -2.06 -14.29 -9.86
C LYS A 75 -3.31 -14.49 -9.02
N ALA A 76 -4.27 -13.59 -9.12
CA ALA A 76 -5.51 -13.73 -8.36
C ALA A 76 -6.31 -14.95 -8.82
N GLU A 77 -6.31 -15.25 -10.11
CA GLU A 77 -7.02 -16.42 -10.64
C GLU A 77 -6.52 -17.74 -10.03
N MET A 78 -5.24 -17.83 -9.66
CA MET A 78 -4.64 -19.05 -9.10
C MET A 78 -4.93 -19.23 -7.62
N ASN A 79 -5.09 -18.12 -6.89
CA ASN A 79 -5.25 -18.10 -5.44
C ASN A 79 -6.71 -17.97 -5.00
N ALA A 80 -7.54 -17.30 -5.80
CA ALA A 80 -8.98 -17.19 -5.60
C ALA A 80 -9.74 -17.45 -6.92
N PRO A 81 -9.75 -18.71 -7.41
CA PRO A 81 -10.39 -19.05 -8.69
C PRO A 81 -11.90 -18.86 -8.69
N TYR A 82 -12.52 -18.77 -7.51
CA TYR A 82 -13.93 -18.46 -7.29
C TYR A 82 -14.33 -17.03 -7.65
N LEU A 83 -13.37 -16.12 -7.82
CA LEU A 83 -13.59 -14.74 -8.26
C LEU A 83 -13.70 -14.65 -9.78
N ASP A 84 -14.43 -13.65 -10.28
CA ASP A 84 -14.52 -13.34 -11.70
C ASP A 84 -13.37 -12.43 -12.17
N PHE A 85 -12.14 -12.85 -11.89
CA PHE A 85 -10.92 -12.17 -12.33
C PHE A 85 -9.94 -13.19 -12.91
N ARG A 86 -9.54 -12.98 -14.17
CA ARG A 86 -8.77 -13.95 -14.97
C ARG A 86 -7.49 -13.30 -15.48
N ASP A 87 -6.42 -13.42 -14.69
CA ASP A 87 -5.11 -12.79 -14.94
C ASP A 87 -3.98 -13.79 -15.28
N ALA A 88 -4.31 -15.09 -15.36
CA ALA A 88 -3.36 -16.13 -15.69
C ALA A 88 -3.50 -16.60 -17.16
N THR A 89 -2.37 -16.68 -17.85
CA THR A 89 -2.26 -17.26 -19.19
C THR A 89 -2.44 -18.77 -19.18
N LYS A 90 -2.66 -19.37 -20.36
CA LYS A 90 -2.78 -20.84 -20.50
C LYS A 90 -1.54 -21.58 -20.03
N ASP A 91 -0.35 -21.04 -20.27
CA ASP A 91 0.90 -21.70 -19.91
C ASP A 91 1.22 -21.55 -18.42
N GLU A 92 0.93 -20.40 -17.82
CA GLU A 92 1.00 -20.21 -16.37
C GLU A 92 0.07 -21.19 -15.63
N LYS A 93 -1.17 -21.37 -16.11
CA LYS A 93 -2.11 -22.37 -15.56
C LYS A 93 -1.60 -23.80 -15.65
N LYS A 94 -0.97 -24.17 -16.76
CA LYS A 94 -0.38 -25.51 -16.93
C LYS A 94 0.82 -25.72 -16.01
N LEU A 95 1.72 -24.74 -15.93
CA LEU A 95 2.87 -24.78 -15.03
C LEU A 95 2.39 -24.99 -13.59
N GLU A 96 1.35 -24.27 -13.22
CA GLU A 96 0.76 -24.34 -11.90
C GLU A 96 0.14 -25.71 -11.59
N GLN A 97 -0.60 -26.29 -12.53
CA GLN A 97 -1.14 -27.64 -12.41
C GLN A 97 -0.04 -28.71 -12.31
N LEU A 98 1.12 -28.48 -12.92
CA LEU A 98 2.28 -29.35 -12.78
C LEU A 98 2.91 -29.19 -11.39
N ALA A 99 3.08 -27.95 -10.90
CA ALA A 99 3.57 -27.69 -9.56
C ALA A 99 2.67 -28.33 -8.49
N GLU A 100 1.34 -28.25 -8.63
CA GLU A 100 0.40 -28.91 -7.71
C GLU A 100 0.57 -30.42 -7.63
N LYS A 101 1.02 -31.08 -8.70
CA LYS A 101 1.25 -32.52 -8.70
C LYS A 101 2.47 -32.91 -7.86
N GLU A 102 3.40 -32.00 -7.64
CA GLU A 102 4.61 -32.21 -6.83
C GLU A 102 4.39 -31.86 -5.35
N LEU A 103 3.31 -31.13 -5.01
CA LEU A 103 2.97 -30.79 -3.63
C LEU A 103 2.56 -32.03 -2.82
N SER A 104 3.02 -32.08 -1.56
CA SER A 104 2.60 -33.06 -0.57
C SER A 104 1.10 -32.94 -0.23
N SER A 105 0.53 -33.96 0.42
CA SER A 105 -0.88 -33.95 0.82
C SER A 105 -1.24 -32.77 1.74
N ASP A 106 -0.31 -32.36 2.60
CA ASP A 106 -0.51 -31.25 3.54
C ASP A 106 -0.42 -29.90 2.83
N GLU A 107 0.56 -29.71 1.94
CA GLU A 107 0.68 -28.49 1.12
C GLU A 107 -0.51 -28.32 0.15
N ARG A 108 -1.03 -29.42 -0.41
CA ARG A 108 -2.24 -29.38 -1.24
C ARG A 108 -3.48 -28.98 -0.45
N ARG A 109 -3.53 -29.32 0.84
CA ARG A 109 -4.64 -28.95 1.73
C ARG A 109 -4.60 -27.47 2.05
N GLU A 110 -3.41 -26.91 2.32
CA GLU A 110 -3.21 -25.47 2.48
C GLU A 110 -3.53 -24.69 1.19
N ARG A 111 -3.24 -25.29 0.04
CA ARG A 111 -3.47 -24.69 -1.27
C ARG A 111 -4.83 -24.97 -1.88
N LYS A 112 -5.77 -25.56 -1.12
CA LYS A 112 -7.03 -26.05 -1.68
C LYS A 112 -7.81 -24.88 -2.29
N ARG A 113 -7.86 -24.85 -3.61
CA ARG A 113 -8.62 -23.88 -4.38
C ARG A 113 -10.11 -24.07 -4.12
N MET A 114 -10.79 -23.00 -3.71
CA MET A 114 -12.24 -23.01 -3.58
C MET A 114 -12.88 -22.66 -4.93
N SER A 115 -13.87 -23.44 -5.33
CA SER A 115 -14.88 -23.01 -6.31
C SER A 115 -15.82 -21.97 -5.69
N THR A 116 -16.62 -21.28 -6.52
CA THR A 116 -17.60 -20.31 -6.04
C THR A 116 -18.62 -20.93 -5.09
N ASP A 117 -19.09 -22.15 -5.36
CA ASP A 117 -20.03 -22.85 -4.47
C ASP A 117 -19.38 -23.30 -3.16
N GLU A 118 -18.11 -23.72 -3.20
CA GLU A 118 -17.36 -24.05 -1.99
C GLU A 118 -17.11 -22.80 -1.14
N PHE A 119 -16.77 -21.67 -1.75
CA PHE A 119 -16.58 -20.41 -1.04
C PHE A 119 -17.87 -19.98 -0.33
N ARG A 120 -19.02 -20.03 -1.01
CA ARG A 120 -20.32 -19.73 -0.39
C ARG A 120 -20.62 -20.64 0.81
N ARG A 121 -20.35 -21.95 0.68
CA ARG A 121 -20.51 -22.91 1.79
C ARG A 121 -19.60 -22.58 2.96
N VAL A 122 -18.33 -22.27 2.71
CA VAL A 122 -17.39 -21.84 3.76
C VAL A 122 -17.96 -20.62 4.49
N LEU A 123 -18.50 -19.64 3.75
CA LEU A 123 -19.10 -18.46 4.37
C LEU A 123 -20.34 -18.81 5.22
N GLU A 124 -21.21 -19.67 4.74
CA GLU A 124 -22.45 -20.08 5.43
C GLU A 124 -22.19 -20.96 6.67
N GLU A 125 -21.17 -21.83 6.60
CA GLU A 125 -20.80 -22.74 7.68
C GLU A 125 -20.06 -22.03 8.83
N ASN A 126 -19.29 -20.98 8.52
CA ASN A 126 -18.40 -20.34 9.50
C ASN A 126 -18.93 -18.99 10.02
N TYR A 127 -19.88 -18.36 9.34
CA TYR A 127 -20.36 -17.03 9.73
C TYR A 127 -21.89 -16.91 9.76
N THR A 128 -22.37 -16.25 10.80
CA THR A 128 -23.76 -15.80 10.86
C THR A 128 -24.05 -14.72 9.80
N PRO A 129 -25.33 -14.46 9.45
CA PRO A 129 -25.68 -13.35 8.55
C PRO A 129 -25.10 -11.99 8.99
N ARG A 130 -25.11 -11.69 10.31
CA ARG A 130 -24.54 -10.45 10.85
C ARG A 130 -23.02 -10.38 10.66
N GLN A 131 -22.32 -11.50 10.85
CA GLN A 131 -20.87 -11.58 10.65
C GLN A 131 -20.48 -11.44 9.19
N ARG A 132 -21.24 -12.03 8.26
CA ARG A 132 -20.99 -11.81 6.82
C ARG A 132 -21.17 -10.35 6.43
N GLN A 133 -22.20 -9.67 6.95
CA GLN A 133 -22.37 -8.24 6.71
C GLN A 133 -21.25 -7.41 7.37
N ALA A 134 -20.75 -7.80 8.54
CA ALA A 134 -19.61 -7.15 9.17
C ALA A 134 -18.34 -7.27 8.32
N LEU A 135 -18.04 -8.47 7.81
CA LEU A 135 -16.93 -8.71 6.89
C LEU A 135 -17.06 -7.83 5.65
N VAL A 136 -18.23 -7.79 5.01
CA VAL A 136 -18.47 -6.92 3.85
C VAL A 136 -18.26 -5.45 4.20
N SER A 137 -18.70 -4.99 5.36
CA SER A 137 -18.55 -3.59 5.77
C SER A 137 -17.07 -3.23 5.98
N ILE A 138 -16.32 -4.07 6.71
CA ILE A 138 -14.88 -3.87 6.93
C ILE A 138 -14.08 -3.97 5.63
N LEU A 139 -14.32 -5.00 4.82
CA LEU A 139 -13.65 -5.19 3.53
C LEU A 139 -14.00 -4.07 2.54
N SER A 140 -15.22 -3.52 2.60
CA SER A 140 -15.61 -2.39 1.76
C SER A 140 -14.84 -1.13 2.12
N ALA A 141 -14.61 -0.87 3.41
CA ALA A 141 -13.82 0.26 3.86
C ALA A 141 -12.39 0.21 3.32
N ILE A 142 -11.76 -0.98 3.41
CA ILE A 142 -10.44 -1.20 2.84
C ILE A 142 -10.48 -1.10 1.32
N GLY A 143 -11.48 -1.69 0.66
CA GLY A 143 -11.64 -1.64 -0.79
C GLY A 143 -11.78 -0.23 -1.35
N HIS A 144 -12.42 0.70 -0.62
CA HIS A 144 -12.37 2.12 -0.99
C HIS A 144 -10.98 2.70 -0.76
N GLY A 145 -10.30 2.32 0.32
CA GLY A 145 -8.89 2.63 0.56
C GLY A 145 -7.98 2.23 -0.60
N GLU A 146 -8.13 1.02 -1.15
CA GLU A 146 -7.37 0.52 -2.32
C GLU A 146 -7.56 1.41 -3.55
N ALA A 147 -8.80 1.87 -3.81
CA ALA A 147 -9.07 2.79 -4.92
C ALA A 147 -8.31 4.12 -4.76
N TYR A 148 -8.27 4.66 -3.53
CA TYR A 148 -7.52 5.87 -3.23
C TYR A 148 -6.01 5.64 -3.23
N ALA A 149 -5.54 4.49 -2.75
CA ALA A 149 -4.14 4.09 -2.81
C ALA A 149 -3.64 4.06 -4.25
N TRP A 150 -4.44 3.50 -5.16
CA TRP A 150 -4.13 3.53 -6.60
C TRP A 150 -4.04 4.96 -7.15
N MET A 151 -5.00 5.83 -6.83
CA MET A 151 -4.96 7.23 -7.30
C MET A 151 -3.74 8.00 -6.73
N VAL A 152 -3.49 7.87 -5.43
CA VAL A 152 -2.41 8.59 -4.74
C VAL A 152 -1.03 8.10 -5.16
N SER A 153 -0.82 6.78 -5.28
CA SER A 153 0.43 6.22 -5.78
C SER A 153 0.72 6.66 -7.21
N ASN A 154 -0.31 6.78 -8.05
CA ASN A 154 -0.17 7.30 -9.41
C ASN A 154 0.22 8.78 -9.44
N GLU A 155 -0.35 9.63 -8.58
CA GLU A 155 0.06 11.04 -8.46
C GLU A 155 1.49 11.19 -7.92
N LEU A 156 1.86 10.35 -6.95
CA LEU A 156 3.20 10.33 -6.36
C LEU A 156 4.31 9.99 -7.37
N LEU A 157 4.01 9.29 -8.48
CA LEU A 157 5.01 8.97 -9.53
C LEU A 157 5.65 10.22 -10.12
N GLY A 158 4.92 11.34 -10.17
CA GLY A 158 5.45 12.63 -10.59
C GLY A 158 6.47 13.21 -9.60
N GLU A 159 6.25 12.98 -8.32
CA GLU A 159 6.97 13.60 -7.19
C GLU A 159 8.26 12.85 -6.80
N VAL A 160 8.28 11.53 -6.99
CA VAL A 160 9.41 10.71 -6.56
C VAL A 160 10.63 10.83 -7.49
N LYS A 161 11.80 10.92 -6.86
CA LYS A 161 13.10 11.03 -7.50
C LYS A 161 13.80 9.67 -7.59
N GLY A 162 14.73 9.60 -8.52
CA GLY A 162 15.59 8.44 -8.77
C GLY A 162 14.88 7.32 -9.52
N THR A 163 15.66 6.57 -10.30
CA THR A 163 15.14 5.43 -11.07
C THR A 163 14.56 4.36 -10.15
N GLY A 164 15.26 4.03 -9.05
CA GLY A 164 14.78 3.05 -8.08
C GLY A 164 13.49 3.47 -7.36
N GLY A 165 13.34 4.74 -7.01
CA GLY A 165 12.11 5.26 -6.39
C GLY A 165 10.91 5.22 -7.33
N ARG A 166 11.09 5.66 -8.58
CA ARG A 166 10.05 5.58 -9.62
C ARG A 166 9.67 4.14 -9.94
N ALA A 167 10.63 3.23 -10.01
CA ALA A 167 10.36 1.81 -10.24
C ALA A 167 9.57 1.19 -9.06
N ALA A 168 10.01 1.46 -7.83
CA ALA A 168 9.33 0.99 -6.62
C ALA A 168 7.85 1.42 -6.59
N LEU A 169 7.60 2.71 -6.81
CA LEU A 169 6.24 3.25 -6.79
C LEU A 169 5.41 2.80 -8.01
N THR A 170 6.04 2.56 -9.16
CA THR A 170 5.35 1.98 -10.34
C THR A 170 4.79 0.60 -10.02
N MET A 171 5.53 -0.17 -9.22
CA MET A 171 5.08 -1.48 -8.78
C MET A 171 3.89 -1.36 -7.83
N GLN A 172 3.98 -0.45 -6.86
CA GLN A 172 2.86 -0.16 -5.97
C GLN A 172 1.61 0.20 -6.78
N VAL A 173 1.69 1.11 -7.78
CA VAL A 173 0.53 1.47 -8.63
C VAL A 173 -0.13 0.25 -9.28
N LEU A 174 0.66 -0.73 -9.74
CA LEU A 174 0.14 -1.95 -10.32
C LEU A 174 -0.47 -2.88 -9.26
N GLU A 175 0.17 -2.97 -8.09
CA GLU A 175 -0.30 -3.76 -6.94
C GLU A 175 -1.65 -3.21 -6.43
N GLU A 176 -1.79 -1.90 -6.19
CA GLU A 176 -3.06 -1.29 -5.75
C GLU A 176 -4.18 -1.42 -6.79
N ALA A 177 -3.85 -1.31 -8.08
CA ALA A 177 -4.83 -1.53 -9.13
C ALA A 177 -5.37 -2.96 -9.10
N LYS A 178 -4.48 -3.95 -8.88
CA LYS A 178 -4.87 -5.36 -8.72
C LYS A 178 -5.66 -5.56 -7.43
N HIS A 179 -5.22 -4.98 -6.32
CA HIS A 179 -5.91 -5.04 -5.03
C HIS A 179 -7.34 -4.56 -5.14
N PHE A 180 -7.56 -3.37 -5.71
CA PHE A 180 -8.90 -2.81 -5.89
C PHE A 180 -9.80 -3.72 -6.73
N VAL A 181 -9.31 -4.24 -7.87
CA VAL A 181 -10.11 -5.11 -8.75
C VAL A 181 -10.44 -6.44 -8.05
N VAL A 182 -9.47 -7.06 -7.40
CA VAL A 182 -9.67 -8.33 -6.69
C VAL A 182 -10.59 -8.14 -5.48
N MET A 183 -10.40 -7.08 -4.70
CA MET A 183 -11.26 -6.75 -3.55
C MET A 183 -12.71 -6.50 -4.00
N ARG A 184 -12.90 -5.84 -5.14
CA ARG A 184 -14.24 -5.63 -5.72
C ARG A 184 -14.93 -6.94 -6.08
N GLU A 185 -14.21 -7.88 -6.68
CA GLU A 185 -14.77 -9.21 -6.97
C GLU A 185 -15.01 -10.03 -5.69
N LEU A 186 -14.11 -9.92 -4.70
CA LEU A 186 -14.31 -10.55 -3.39
C LEU A 186 -15.58 -10.03 -2.73
N LEU A 187 -15.78 -8.71 -2.64
CA LEU A 187 -16.99 -8.11 -2.05
C LEU A 187 -18.27 -8.56 -2.76
N ARG A 188 -18.24 -8.66 -4.09
CA ARG A 188 -19.39 -9.15 -4.89
C ARG A 188 -19.70 -10.61 -4.63
N SER A 189 -18.70 -11.43 -4.34
CA SER A 189 -18.89 -12.86 -4.07
C SER A 189 -19.65 -13.16 -2.77
N PHE A 190 -19.77 -12.18 -1.86
CA PHE A 190 -20.64 -12.29 -0.69
C PHE A 190 -22.13 -12.16 -1.04
N GLU A 191 -22.48 -11.59 -2.19
CA GLU A 191 -23.87 -11.35 -2.62
C GLU A 191 -24.70 -10.53 -1.60
N LEU A 192 -24.02 -9.64 -0.87
CA LEU A 192 -24.62 -8.72 0.10
C LEU A 192 -24.55 -7.27 -0.39
N GLU A 193 -25.28 -6.38 0.29
CA GLU A 193 -25.17 -4.95 0.06
C GLU A 193 -23.77 -4.47 0.48
N ILE A 194 -23.07 -3.82 -0.45
CA ILE A 194 -21.76 -3.22 -0.22
C ILE A 194 -21.97 -1.78 0.26
N PRO A 195 -21.57 -1.44 1.51
CA PRO A 195 -21.72 -0.09 2.03
C PRO A 195 -20.98 0.96 1.19
N ARG A 196 -21.55 2.17 1.17
CA ARG A 196 -20.85 3.34 0.66
C ARG A 196 -19.75 3.75 1.63
N LEU A 197 -18.74 4.42 1.09
CA LEU A 197 -17.71 5.11 1.85
C LEU A 197 -18.34 5.97 2.95
N SER A 198 -17.99 5.73 4.22
CA SER A 198 -18.51 6.53 5.32
C SER A 198 -18.00 7.96 5.25
N GLY A 199 -18.67 8.88 5.95
CA GLY A 199 -18.22 10.27 6.03
C GLY A 199 -16.81 10.42 6.60
N TRP A 200 -16.42 9.57 7.57
CA TRP A 200 -15.09 9.61 8.18
C TRP A 200 -14.00 9.13 7.23
N GLU A 201 -14.25 8.03 6.52
CA GLU A 201 -13.33 7.54 5.49
C GLU A 201 -13.22 8.53 4.34
N TYR A 202 -14.33 9.11 3.88
CA TYR A 202 -14.32 10.14 2.85
C TYR A 202 -13.44 11.32 3.24
N VAL A 203 -13.62 11.84 4.46
CA VAL A 203 -12.81 12.96 4.97
C VAL A 203 -11.33 12.58 5.05
N LEU A 204 -10.99 11.37 5.50
CA LEU A 204 -9.61 10.88 5.56
C LEU A 204 -9.00 10.78 4.16
N LEU A 205 -9.61 9.99 3.27
CA LEU A 205 -9.06 9.65 1.96
C LEU A 205 -8.99 10.86 1.02
N GLU A 206 -10.00 11.73 1.04
CA GLU A 206 -9.99 12.96 0.23
C GLU A 206 -8.91 13.95 0.66
N GLN A 207 -8.66 14.07 1.97
CA GLN A 207 -7.58 14.94 2.45
C GLN A 207 -6.21 14.42 2.02
N ILE A 208 -6.01 13.11 2.03
CA ILE A 208 -4.78 12.47 1.57
C ILE A 208 -4.60 12.67 0.05
N LEU A 209 -5.67 12.50 -0.73
CA LEU A 209 -5.63 12.75 -2.17
C LEU A 209 -5.38 14.23 -2.48
N LYS A 210 -5.88 15.17 -1.67
CA LYS A 210 -5.61 16.61 -1.83
C LYS A 210 -4.25 17.04 -1.29
N ALA A 211 -3.54 16.19 -0.55
CA ALA A 211 -2.24 16.51 -0.01
C ALA A 211 -1.21 16.76 -1.12
N GLU A 212 -0.25 17.66 -0.88
CA GLU A 212 0.77 18.01 -1.85
C GLU A 212 2.09 17.26 -1.63
N GLY A 213 2.74 16.89 -2.73
CA GLY A 213 4.08 16.31 -2.72
C GLY A 213 4.19 15.08 -1.82
N LEU A 214 5.25 15.06 -0.99
CA LEU A 214 5.57 13.91 -0.14
C LEU A 214 4.69 13.80 1.12
N GLU A 215 3.77 14.72 1.40
CA GLU A 215 2.78 14.51 2.47
C GLU A 215 1.80 13.38 2.10
N LYS A 216 1.65 13.07 0.81
CA LYS A 216 0.94 11.87 0.35
C LYS A 216 1.58 10.58 0.87
N PHE A 217 2.91 10.51 1.04
CA PHE A 217 3.55 9.34 1.66
C PHE A 217 3.14 9.17 3.12
N PHE A 218 2.92 10.27 3.86
CA PHE A 218 2.40 10.18 5.22
C PHE A 218 0.95 9.72 5.22
N GLY A 219 0.10 10.35 4.42
CA GLY A 219 -1.32 10.03 4.38
C GLY A 219 -1.62 8.63 3.85
N MET A 220 -1.02 8.24 2.74
CA MET A 220 -1.28 6.95 2.12
C MET A 220 -0.42 5.85 2.73
N ASN A 221 0.90 5.94 2.57
CA ASN A 221 1.77 4.83 2.94
C ASN A 221 2.00 4.62 4.42
N VAL A 222 2.03 5.70 5.21
CA VAL A 222 2.15 5.54 6.66
C VAL A 222 0.79 5.20 7.26
N VAL A 223 -0.26 5.94 6.89
CA VAL A 223 -1.56 5.85 7.57
C VAL A 223 -2.49 4.82 6.93
N VAL A 224 -2.92 4.98 5.69
CA VAL A 224 -3.92 4.10 5.06
C VAL A 224 -3.38 2.69 4.85
N GLU A 225 -2.19 2.54 4.27
CA GLU A 225 -1.55 1.24 4.06
C GLU A 225 -1.19 0.58 5.40
N GLY A 226 -0.79 1.35 6.41
CA GLY A 226 -0.54 0.82 7.76
C GLY A 226 -1.80 0.27 8.44
N ILE A 227 -2.95 0.91 8.22
CA ILE A 227 -4.26 0.38 8.65
C ILE A 227 -4.60 -0.87 7.84
N ALA A 228 -4.48 -0.83 6.51
CA ALA A 228 -4.76 -1.95 5.62
C ALA A 228 -3.92 -3.19 5.99
N LEU A 229 -2.61 -3.02 6.17
CA LEU A 229 -1.69 -4.04 6.65
C LEU A 229 -2.19 -4.68 7.96
N SER A 230 -2.62 -3.87 8.92
CA SER A 230 -3.12 -4.39 10.20
C SER A 230 -4.44 -5.16 10.05
N ILE A 231 -5.35 -4.71 9.18
CA ILE A 231 -6.62 -5.41 8.95
C ILE A 231 -6.40 -6.71 8.16
N PHE A 232 -5.55 -6.70 7.14
CA PHE A 232 -5.22 -7.91 6.39
C PHE A 232 -4.55 -8.96 7.27
N GLY A 233 -3.62 -8.55 8.14
CA GLY A 233 -2.97 -9.46 9.10
C GLY A 233 -3.95 -10.03 10.13
N LEU A 234 -5.00 -9.29 10.47
CA LEU A 234 -6.07 -9.74 11.36
C LEU A 234 -7.03 -10.72 10.67
N LEU A 235 -7.48 -10.40 9.46
CA LEU A 235 -8.51 -11.16 8.75
C LEU A 235 -7.96 -12.32 7.93
N ALA A 236 -6.66 -12.36 7.63
CA ALA A 236 -6.00 -13.42 6.85
C ALA A 236 -6.19 -14.85 7.40
N SER A 237 -6.48 -15.00 8.69
CA SER A 237 -6.73 -16.29 9.33
C SER A 237 -8.20 -16.69 9.35
N TYR A 238 -9.10 -15.82 8.89
CA TYR A 238 -10.54 -16.07 8.90
C TYR A 238 -10.89 -17.02 7.74
N PRO A 239 -11.74 -18.05 7.94
CA PRO A 239 -12.16 -18.96 6.88
C PRO A 239 -12.66 -18.24 5.62
N GLY A 240 -12.07 -18.53 4.47
CA GLY A 240 -12.39 -17.91 3.18
C GLY A 240 -11.67 -16.60 2.89
N MET A 241 -10.89 -16.06 3.83
CA MET A 241 -10.18 -14.78 3.70
C MET A 241 -8.69 -14.96 3.42
N GLU A 242 -8.26 -16.15 2.99
CA GLU A 242 -6.85 -16.52 2.87
C GLU A 242 -6.11 -15.65 1.83
N ILE A 243 -6.81 -15.14 0.82
CA ILE A 243 -6.24 -14.23 -0.18
C ILE A 243 -5.66 -12.96 0.46
N LEU A 244 -6.19 -12.51 1.60
CA LEU A 244 -5.71 -11.30 2.28
C LEU A 244 -4.26 -11.43 2.77
N ARG A 245 -3.72 -12.65 2.89
CA ARG A 245 -2.28 -12.86 3.15
C ARG A 245 -1.40 -12.29 2.04
N LEU A 246 -1.86 -12.37 0.79
CA LEU A 246 -1.13 -11.85 -0.36
C LEU A 246 -1.15 -10.32 -0.37
N PHE A 247 -2.31 -9.73 -0.04
CA PHE A 247 -2.44 -8.29 0.17
C PHE A 247 -1.54 -7.81 1.32
N HIS A 248 -1.56 -8.51 2.46
CA HIS A 248 -0.70 -8.23 3.62
C HIS A 248 0.79 -8.17 3.24
N LEU A 249 1.27 -9.12 2.43
CA LEU A 249 2.64 -9.13 1.96
C LEU A 249 2.95 -7.93 1.05
N ASP A 250 2.03 -7.53 0.19
CA ASP A 250 2.18 -6.38 -0.71
C ASP A 250 2.19 -5.07 0.11
N GLU A 251 1.22 -4.88 1.00
CA GLU A 251 1.12 -3.72 1.90
C GLU A 251 2.32 -3.55 2.82
N SER A 252 2.99 -4.65 3.21
CA SER A 252 4.21 -4.57 4.02
C SER A 252 5.32 -3.80 3.29
N ARG A 253 5.39 -3.93 1.96
CA ARG A 253 6.37 -3.24 1.12
C ARG A 253 5.94 -1.80 0.89
N HIS A 254 4.66 -1.57 0.63
CA HIS A 254 4.13 -0.23 0.44
C HIS A 254 4.35 0.63 1.71
N THR A 255 4.03 0.09 2.89
CA THR A 255 4.28 0.71 4.20
C THR A 255 5.77 1.01 4.46
N ALA A 256 6.66 0.14 3.98
CA ALA A 256 8.11 0.32 4.11
C ALA A 256 8.73 1.28 3.08
N LEU A 257 7.99 1.63 2.00
CA LEU A 257 8.47 2.50 0.93
C LEU A 257 8.91 3.88 1.41
N PRO A 258 8.08 4.67 2.14
CA PRO A 258 8.47 6.02 2.54
C PRO A 258 9.75 6.06 3.36
N ILE A 259 9.98 5.10 4.25
CA ILE A 259 11.20 5.05 5.07
C ILE A 259 12.43 4.77 4.23
N ASN A 260 12.35 3.82 3.30
CA ASN A 260 13.47 3.53 2.42
C ASN A 260 13.73 4.68 1.46
N TYR A 261 12.67 5.34 0.97
CA TYR A 261 12.78 6.49 0.07
C TYR A 261 13.40 7.69 0.78
N LEU A 262 12.93 8.04 1.97
CA LEU A 262 13.39 9.19 2.73
C LEU A 262 14.79 9.00 3.34
N LYS A 263 15.32 7.77 3.42
CA LYS A 263 16.75 7.53 3.67
C LYS A 263 17.64 8.06 2.55
N GLU A 264 17.17 8.02 1.31
CA GLU A 264 17.92 8.50 0.15
C GLU A 264 17.57 9.94 -0.23
N PHE A 265 16.33 10.35 0.01
CA PHE A 265 15.80 11.69 -0.25
C PHE A 265 15.12 12.27 1.00
N PRO A 266 15.89 12.66 2.04
CA PRO A 266 15.31 13.13 3.30
C PRO A 266 14.43 14.36 3.13
N LEU A 267 13.37 14.45 3.93
CA LEU A 267 12.63 15.69 4.11
C LEU A 267 13.57 16.76 4.69
N SER A 268 13.39 18.01 4.29
CA SER A 268 14.10 19.12 4.94
C SER A 268 13.67 19.23 6.40
N SER A 269 14.58 19.69 7.27
CA SER A 269 14.28 19.90 8.69
C SER A 269 13.04 20.79 8.91
N TRP A 270 12.86 21.79 8.04
CA TRP A 270 11.64 22.61 8.05
C TRP A 270 10.37 21.81 7.77
N LYS A 271 10.35 20.96 6.73
CA LYS A 271 9.18 20.10 6.45
C LYS A 271 8.91 19.08 7.55
N GLN A 272 9.95 18.64 8.26
CA GLN A 272 9.79 17.72 9.40
C GLN A 272 9.18 18.42 10.62
N HIS A 273 9.68 19.60 10.99
CA HIS A 273 9.39 20.24 12.28
C HIS A 273 8.47 21.47 12.22
N SER A 274 8.10 21.95 11.03
CA SER A 274 7.19 23.07 10.85
C SER A 274 5.89 22.85 11.65
N PRO A 275 5.48 23.80 12.51
CA PRO A 275 4.26 23.65 13.30
C PRO A 275 3.02 23.49 12.41
N PHE A 276 2.98 24.18 11.26
CA PHE A 276 1.89 24.07 10.30
C PHE A 276 1.82 22.68 9.67
N THR A 277 2.96 22.12 9.26
CA THR A 277 3.00 20.78 8.65
C THR A 277 2.65 19.70 9.68
N ARG A 278 3.16 19.83 10.91
CA ARG A 278 2.80 18.91 12.00
C ARG A 278 1.30 18.96 12.32
N LEU A 279 0.72 20.16 12.41
CA LEU A 279 -0.71 20.32 12.64
C LEU A 279 -1.54 19.76 11.47
N TYR A 280 -1.11 19.98 10.23
CA TYR A 280 -1.74 19.44 9.04
C TYR A 280 -1.77 17.90 9.06
N ARG A 281 -0.65 17.25 9.39
CA ARG A 281 -0.58 15.79 9.56
C ARG A 281 -1.51 15.28 10.66
N PHE A 282 -1.57 15.98 11.80
CA PHE A 282 -2.50 15.65 12.87
C PHE A 282 -3.96 15.72 12.39
N HIS A 283 -4.30 16.79 11.64
CA HIS A 283 -5.64 16.98 11.11
C HIS A 283 -6.03 15.91 10.08
N MET A 284 -5.05 15.45 9.29
CA MET A 284 -5.22 14.38 8.31
C MET A 284 -5.59 13.04 8.97
N VAL A 285 -5.00 12.71 10.12
CA VAL A 285 -5.26 11.43 10.82
C VAL A 285 -6.42 11.50 11.81
N ALA A 286 -6.91 12.70 12.15
CA ALA A 286 -7.99 12.89 13.11
C ALA A 286 -9.27 12.06 12.81
N PRO A 287 -9.70 11.86 11.54
CA PRO A 287 -10.91 11.08 11.25
C PRO A 287 -10.82 9.58 11.60
N ILE A 288 -9.62 9.03 11.80
CA ILE A 288 -9.42 7.61 12.17
C ILE A 288 -10.15 7.27 13.48
N ILE A 289 -10.16 8.20 14.43
CA ILE A 289 -10.75 7.98 15.75
C ILE A 289 -12.27 7.80 15.67
N PRO A 290 -13.06 8.77 15.17
CA PRO A 290 -14.50 8.57 15.02
C PRO A 290 -14.84 7.45 14.00
N PHE A 291 -13.97 7.17 13.02
CA PHE A 291 -14.12 5.99 12.17
C PHE A 291 -14.02 4.68 12.97
N LEU A 292 -13.09 4.58 13.92
CA LEU A 292 -12.95 3.42 14.79
C LEU A 292 -14.22 3.17 15.62
N PHE A 293 -14.80 4.22 16.19
CA PHE A 293 -16.08 4.12 16.90
C PHE A 293 -17.22 3.70 15.97
N TYR A 294 -17.25 4.21 14.73
CA TYR A 294 -18.22 3.81 13.73
C TYR A 294 -18.10 2.32 13.35
N MET A 295 -16.88 1.77 13.33
CA MET A 295 -16.60 0.36 13.04
C MET A 295 -16.77 -0.57 14.25
N GLU A 296 -17.07 -0.06 15.45
CA GLU A 296 -17.11 -0.87 16.66
C GLU A 296 -18.10 -2.04 16.57
N ASP A 297 -19.31 -1.80 16.04
CA ASP A 297 -20.35 -2.82 15.94
C ASP A 297 -19.97 -3.95 14.96
N ASP A 298 -19.37 -3.61 13.82
CA ASP A 298 -18.90 -4.60 12.84
C ASP A 298 -17.71 -5.41 13.36
N LEU A 299 -16.75 -4.76 14.01
CA LEU A 299 -15.62 -5.45 14.64
C LEU A 299 -16.10 -6.37 15.77
N ALA A 300 -17.03 -5.90 16.61
CA ALA A 300 -17.60 -6.69 17.70
C ALA A 300 -18.35 -7.92 17.19
N ALA A 301 -19.08 -7.83 16.07
CA ALA A 301 -19.75 -8.97 15.46
C ALA A 301 -18.77 -10.10 15.08
N LEU A 302 -17.52 -9.75 14.76
CA LEU A 302 -16.43 -10.68 14.47
C LEU A 302 -15.61 -11.09 15.70
N GLY A 303 -15.99 -10.62 16.89
CA GLY A 303 -15.24 -10.88 18.12
C GLY A 303 -13.94 -10.09 18.24
N ILE A 304 -13.81 -8.99 17.50
CA ILE A 304 -12.66 -8.10 17.54
C ILE A 304 -12.99 -6.91 18.44
N ASP A 305 -12.16 -6.67 19.46
CA ASP A 305 -12.28 -5.45 20.26
C ASP A 305 -11.72 -4.25 19.47
N ALA A 306 -12.60 -3.33 19.09
CA ALA A 306 -12.24 -2.16 18.30
C ALA A 306 -11.16 -1.30 18.96
N PHE A 307 -11.11 -1.18 20.28
CA PHE A 307 -10.13 -0.32 20.95
C PHE A 307 -8.79 -1.03 21.14
N GLU A 308 -8.76 -2.34 21.33
CA GLU A 308 -7.50 -3.11 21.32
C GLU A 308 -6.89 -3.09 19.91
N PHE A 309 -7.71 -3.28 18.89
CA PHE A 309 -7.31 -3.15 17.49
C PHE A 309 -6.82 -1.73 17.17
N GLY A 310 -7.63 -0.72 17.47
CA GLY A 310 -7.30 0.67 17.20
C GLY A 310 -6.06 1.14 17.97
N GLY A 311 -5.89 0.73 19.23
CA GLY A 311 -4.70 1.04 20.02
C GLY A 311 -3.43 0.44 19.42
N SER A 312 -3.48 -0.82 19.01
CA SER A 312 -2.39 -1.52 18.29
C SER A 312 -2.03 -0.81 16.98
N VAL A 313 -3.03 -0.48 16.16
CA VAL A 313 -2.84 0.24 14.89
C VAL A 313 -2.22 1.62 15.13
N ILE A 314 -2.80 2.42 16.01
CA ILE A 314 -2.29 3.78 16.30
C ILE A 314 -0.83 3.74 16.78
N ARG A 315 -0.46 2.77 17.62
CA ARG A 315 0.94 2.55 18.01
C ARG A 315 1.85 2.31 16.80
N LYS A 316 1.47 1.39 15.92
CA LYS A 316 2.22 1.07 14.69
C LYS A 316 2.36 2.31 13.79
N LEU A 317 1.28 3.05 13.57
CA LEU A 317 1.25 4.27 12.75
C LEU A 317 2.15 5.38 13.31
N LEU A 318 2.08 5.66 14.62
CA LEU A 318 2.85 6.72 15.25
C LEU A 318 4.36 6.44 15.18
N HIS A 319 4.78 5.20 15.46
CA HIS A 319 6.19 4.81 15.35
C HIS A 319 6.68 4.87 13.90
N LEU A 320 5.85 4.43 12.95
CA LEU A 320 6.19 4.48 11.53
C LEU A 320 6.36 5.93 11.04
N ALA A 321 5.46 6.83 11.47
CA ALA A 321 5.53 8.25 11.15
C ALA A 321 6.81 8.91 11.68
N GLU A 322 7.15 8.68 12.96
CA GLU A 322 8.38 9.20 13.56
C GLU A 322 9.63 8.68 12.85
N ARG A 323 9.67 7.38 12.52
CA ARG A 323 10.80 6.76 11.81
C ARG A 323 10.99 7.30 10.38
N ALA A 324 9.89 7.62 9.70
CA ALA A 324 9.93 8.25 8.38
C ALA A 324 10.27 9.76 8.45
N GLY A 325 10.28 10.38 9.64
CA GLY A 325 10.48 11.82 9.81
C GLY A 325 9.19 12.65 9.62
N PHE A 326 8.03 12.01 9.60
CA PHE A 326 6.72 12.66 9.56
C PHE A 326 6.21 12.96 10.98
N TYR A 327 6.87 13.90 11.67
CA TYR A 327 6.50 14.22 13.05
C TYR A 327 5.09 14.83 13.14
N LEU A 328 4.44 14.54 14.26
CA LEU A 328 3.21 15.17 14.73
C LEU A 328 3.52 16.26 15.77
N PRO A 329 2.53 17.08 16.19
CA PRO A 329 2.75 18.16 17.15
C PRO A 329 3.35 17.68 18.48
N MET A 330 2.88 16.52 18.96
CA MET A 330 3.33 15.88 20.19
C MET A 330 4.01 14.53 19.88
N PRO A 331 4.88 14.01 20.77
CA PRO A 331 5.52 12.70 20.57
C PRO A 331 4.51 11.55 20.64
N ALA A 332 4.84 10.41 20.03
CA ALA A 332 3.99 9.22 20.04
C ALA A 332 3.52 8.82 21.45
N THR A 333 4.41 8.87 22.44
CA THR A 333 4.11 8.51 23.84
C THR A 333 2.99 9.35 24.48
N PHE A 334 2.82 10.60 24.04
CA PHE A 334 1.72 11.44 24.48
C PHE A 334 0.39 10.95 23.89
N TYR A 335 0.36 10.71 22.58
CA TYR A 335 -0.85 10.26 21.89
C TYR A 335 -1.32 8.88 22.36
N LEU A 336 -0.40 7.94 22.59
CA LEU A 336 -0.75 6.61 23.10
C LEU A 336 -1.48 6.69 24.46
N LYS A 337 -0.95 7.49 25.38
CA LYS A 337 -1.60 7.73 26.68
C LYS A 337 -2.94 8.43 26.53
N LEU A 338 -3.02 9.43 25.64
CA LEU A 338 -4.26 10.15 25.37
C LEU A 338 -5.35 9.20 24.84
N PHE A 339 -5.02 8.36 23.86
CA PHE A 339 -5.99 7.41 23.30
C PHE A 339 -6.37 6.32 24.28
N ASP A 340 -5.44 5.82 25.10
CA ASP A 340 -5.78 4.91 26.19
C ASP A 340 -6.81 5.55 27.13
N VAL A 341 -6.63 6.82 27.52
CA VAL A 341 -7.62 7.53 28.36
C VAL A 341 -8.96 7.68 27.65
N ILE A 342 -8.98 8.09 26.38
CA ILE A 342 -10.21 8.27 25.59
C ILE A 342 -10.98 6.95 25.48
N PHE A 343 -10.29 5.87 25.10
CA PHE A 343 -10.91 4.55 24.93
C PHE A 343 -11.41 3.99 26.25
N ASN A 344 -10.65 4.14 27.34
CA ASN A 344 -11.14 3.71 28.65
C ASN A 344 -12.35 4.51 29.11
N LEU A 345 -12.35 5.84 28.93
CA LEU A 345 -13.49 6.67 29.30
C LEU A 345 -14.76 6.26 28.53
N TYR A 346 -14.62 5.98 27.23
CA TYR A 346 -15.72 5.47 26.44
C TYR A 346 -16.19 4.10 26.95
N CYS A 347 -15.28 3.14 27.14
CA CYS A 347 -15.61 1.79 27.61
C CYS A 347 -16.23 1.78 29.01
N TYR A 348 -15.87 2.71 29.90
CA TYR A 348 -16.52 2.87 31.20
C TYR A 348 -18.01 3.25 31.08
N ILE A 349 -18.39 3.90 29.98
CA ILE A 349 -19.76 4.32 29.72
C ILE A 349 -20.51 3.26 28.91
N SER A 350 -19.85 2.63 27.93
CA SER A 350 -20.49 1.74 26.95
C SER A 350 -20.47 0.26 27.30
N ARG A 351 -19.58 -0.21 28.19
CA ARG A 351 -19.37 -1.64 28.47
C ARG A 351 -19.64 -1.98 29.92
N GLU A 352 -20.36 -3.08 30.14
CA GLU A 352 -20.60 -3.60 31.49
C GLU A 352 -19.28 -4.14 32.10
N ASN A 353 -19.00 -3.76 33.36
CA ASN A 353 -17.83 -4.22 34.12
C ASN A 353 -16.45 -3.89 33.52
N HIS A 354 -16.32 -2.77 32.78
CA HIS A 354 -15.03 -2.33 32.24
C HIS A 354 -14.04 -1.96 33.36
N SER A 355 -12.79 -2.40 33.19
CA SER A 355 -11.65 -2.01 34.03
C SER A 355 -10.57 -1.38 33.15
N TYR A 356 -9.76 -0.51 33.74
CA TYR A 356 -8.73 0.20 32.98
C TYR A 356 -7.82 -0.77 32.21
N ARG A 357 -7.63 -0.54 30.90
CA ARG A 357 -6.75 -1.31 30.01
C ARG A 357 -5.82 -0.39 29.22
N ALA A 358 -4.59 -0.82 28.99
CA ALA A 358 -3.67 -0.14 28.09
C ALA A 358 -3.84 -0.67 26.65
N PHE A 359 -4.89 -0.18 25.96
CA PHE A 359 -5.25 -0.60 24.60
C PHE A 359 -4.10 -0.44 23.60
N SER A 360 -3.28 0.59 23.75
CA SER A 360 -2.10 0.85 22.92
C SER A 360 -1.05 -0.27 22.97
N SER A 361 -1.06 -1.10 24.02
CA SER A 361 -0.10 -2.19 24.22
C SER A 361 -0.57 -3.54 23.67
N SER A 362 -1.79 -3.61 23.15
CA SER A 362 -2.34 -4.83 22.56
C SER A 362 -1.61 -5.22 21.27
N GLU A 363 -1.53 -6.52 21.01
CA GLU A 363 -1.06 -7.07 19.74
C GLU A 363 -2.20 -7.87 19.10
N THR A 364 -2.64 -7.41 17.94
CA THR A 364 -3.89 -7.87 17.32
C THR A 364 -3.68 -8.67 16.04
N THR A 365 -2.46 -8.71 15.51
CA THR A 365 -2.14 -9.54 14.35
C THR A 365 -2.25 -11.01 14.72
N LEU A 366 -2.99 -11.77 13.91
CA LEU A 366 -3.18 -13.22 14.09
C LEU A 366 -2.18 -13.97 13.19
N GLY A 367 -1.65 -15.08 13.67
CA GLY A 367 -0.67 -15.89 12.93
C GLY A 367 0.79 -15.48 13.15
N GLU A 368 1.69 -16.47 13.12
CA GLU A 368 3.13 -16.24 13.34
C GLU A 368 3.80 -15.57 12.12
N HIS A 369 3.35 -15.90 10.91
CA HIS A 369 3.92 -15.35 9.69
C HIS A 369 3.59 -13.87 9.51
N GLU A 370 2.32 -13.51 9.69
CA GLU A 370 1.82 -12.14 9.62
C GLU A 370 2.51 -11.26 10.68
N ARG A 371 2.67 -11.78 11.90
CA ARG A 371 3.45 -11.11 12.95
C ARG A 371 4.92 -10.92 12.59
N ALA A 372 5.56 -11.90 11.96
CA ALA A 372 6.95 -11.77 11.54
C ALA A 372 7.12 -10.65 10.48
N VAL A 373 6.20 -10.60 9.51
CA VAL A 373 6.16 -9.52 8.49
C VAL A 373 5.97 -8.16 9.16
N GLU A 374 4.99 -8.05 10.06
CA GLU A 374 4.73 -6.79 10.76
C GLU A 374 5.87 -6.40 11.71
N ASN A 375 6.57 -7.34 12.33
CA ASN A 375 7.76 -7.05 13.12
C ASN A 375 8.91 -6.55 12.23
N GLU A 376 9.11 -7.09 11.02
CA GLU A 376 10.11 -6.54 10.10
C GLU A 376 9.79 -5.08 9.74
N VAL A 377 8.51 -4.78 9.50
CA VAL A 377 8.05 -3.43 9.18
C VAL A 377 8.12 -2.53 10.40
N PHE A 378 7.55 -2.89 11.55
CA PHE A 378 7.36 -1.99 12.70
C PHE A 378 8.43 -2.13 13.80
N ALA A 379 9.10 -3.27 13.94
CA ALA A 379 10.05 -3.56 15.03
C ALA A 379 11.52 -3.24 14.71
N ALA A 380 11.84 -2.71 13.52
CA ALA A 380 13.14 -2.07 13.28
C ALA A 380 13.21 -0.73 14.04
N ALA A 381 13.44 -0.85 15.35
CA ALA A 381 13.75 0.18 16.34
C ALA A 381 15.26 0.24 16.59
#